data_AF-A0A7I7XA89-F1
#
_entry.id   AF-A0A7I7XA89-F1
#
_cell.length_a   1.000
_cell.length_b   1.000
_cell.length_c   1.000
_cell.angle_alpha   90.00
_cell.angle_beta   90.00
_cell.angle_gamma   90.00
#
_symmetry.space_group_name_H-M   'P 1'
#
loop_
_entity.id
_entity.type
_entity.pdbx_description
1 polymer ?
#
loop_
_entity_poly.entity_id
_entity_poly.type
_entity_poly.pdbx_seq_one_letter_code
_entity_poly.pdbx_strand_id
1 'polypeptide(L)'
;MPELPDVGTRVSLRYRLPAGSVPPLSDVVGHLVDAGPELRVRDKHGVVVTVAATDVVSLRPLPPMPVRNPDIRNLEHAAALGWPGVEHEWHDGWLLRFGHGCTRRANSAVPLLPSPSLDTAPIVQWFAARGVPPRLAVPDRLFRIPPGAATDGENLVMTKQLAEVGPGPAARLTARPDDAWLGLHPRRVPVDVLTAVVDGEVVFATLADAAVARAAITVAPNGTRWVGLSSVHVAEHARRRGLARGVCEALLGWAAGRGADRAYVQVLADNAAAIALYRSMGFTEHHRCRYVSLG
;
A
#
# COMPACT_ATOMS: atom_id res chain seq x y z
N MET A 1 34.52 -17.03 -1.45
CA MET A 1 33.14 -17.22 -0.95
C MET A 1 32.19 -16.77 -2.03
N PRO A 2 31.06 -17.47 -2.29
CA PRO A 2 30.00 -16.88 -3.08
C PRO A 2 29.59 -15.54 -2.45
N GLU A 3 29.29 -14.57 -3.29
CA GLU A 3 28.83 -13.25 -2.87
C GLU A 3 27.54 -13.41 -2.04
N LEU A 4 27.56 -12.92 -0.80
CA LEU A 4 26.41 -13.02 0.08
C LEU A 4 25.33 -12.03 -0.41
N PRO A 5 24.04 -12.43 -0.43
CA PRO A 5 22.95 -11.51 -0.77
C PRO A 5 22.93 -10.31 0.16
N ASP A 6 22.42 -9.17 -0.33
CA ASP A 6 22.22 -7.99 0.51
C ASP A 6 21.28 -8.26 1.69
N VAL A 7 21.57 -7.65 2.83
CA VAL A 7 20.63 -7.61 3.97
C VAL A 7 19.29 -7.05 3.49
N GLY A 8 18.22 -7.73 3.86
CA GLY A 8 16.86 -7.49 3.40
C GLY A 8 16.42 -8.41 2.26
N THR A 9 17.33 -9.14 1.62
CA THR A 9 17.00 -10.11 0.56
C THR A 9 16.25 -11.30 1.15
N ARG A 10 15.17 -11.73 0.50
CA ARG A 10 14.49 -12.97 0.87
C ARG A 10 15.37 -14.15 0.45
N VAL A 11 15.66 -15.06 1.36
CA VAL A 11 16.57 -16.17 1.15
C VAL A 11 15.96 -17.49 1.60
N SER A 12 16.42 -18.58 1.01
CA SER A 12 16.33 -19.92 1.56
C SER A 12 17.71 -20.30 2.10
N LEU A 13 17.81 -20.55 3.40
CA LEU A 13 19.03 -20.93 4.10
C LEU A 13 18.89 -22.36 4.62
N ARG A 14 19.77 -23.25 4.14
CA ARG A 14 19.94 -24.62 4.65
C ARG A 14 21.19 -24.67 5.51
N TYR A 15 21.09 -25.26 6.69
CA TYR A 15 22.19 -25.28 7.66
C TYR A 15 22.28 -26.57 8.46
N ARG A 16 23.46 -26.82 9.03
CA ARG A 16 23.75 -27.97 9.90
C ARG A 16 23.22 -27.71 11.31
N LEU A 17 22.63 -28.73 11.90
CA LEU A 17 22.28 -28.76 13.32
C LEU A 17 23.45 -29.34 14.14
N PRO A 18 23.47 -29.16 15.48
CA PRO A 18 24.51 -29.72 16.34
C PRO A 18 24.70 -31.23 16.11
N ALA A 19 25.95 -31.70 16.27
CA ALA A 19 26.29 -33.10 16.08
C ALA A 19 25.37 -34.01 16.93
N GLY A 20 24.78 -35.03 16.29
CA GLY A 20 23.80 -35.93 16.91
C GLY A 20 22.33 -35.56 16.67
N SER A 21 22.04 -34.43 16.00
CA SER A 21 20.67 -34.05 15.64
C SER A 21 20.06 -34.98 14.57
N VAL A 22 18.78 -35.29 14.70
CA VAL A 22 17.99 -36.04 13.71
C VAL A 22 16.74 -35.24 13.37
N PRO A 23 16.62 -34.65 12.16
CA PRO A 23 17.59 -34.69 11.04
C PRO A 23 18.87 -33.88 11.32
N PRO A 24 19.98 -34.13 10.62
CA PRO A 24 21.24 -33.39 10.81
C PRO A 24 21.26 -31.98 10.20
N LEU A 25 20.24 -31.66 9.40
CA LEU A 25 20.10 -30.40 8.67
C LEU A 25 18.72 -29.81 8.92
N SER A 26 18.65 -28.48 8.86
CA SER A 26 17.39 -27.73 8.89
C SER A 26 17.39 -26.66 7.80
N ASP A 27 16.20 -26.14 7.50
CA ASP A 27 15.98 -25.11 6.49
C ASP A 27 15.19 -23.95 7.12
N VAL A 28 15.56 -22.71 6.79
CA VAL A 28 14.79 -21.51 7.12
C VAL A 28 14.60 -20.66 5.87
N VAL A 29 13.35 -20.23 5.64
CA VAL A 29 12.99 -19.31 4.56
C VAL A 29 12.53 -18.00 5.19
N GLY A 30 13.17 -16.91 4.81
CA GLY A 30 12.95 -15.63 5.47
C GLY A 30 13.72 -14.50 4.81
N HIS A 31 13.85 -13.38 5.50
CA HIS A 31 14.69 -12.26 5.06
C HIS A 31 16.02 -12.29 5.80
N LEU A 32 17.11 -12.09 5.06
CA LEU A 32 18.44 -11.95 5.62
C LEU A 32 18.48 -10.64 6.43
N VAL A 33 18.73 -10.72 7.73
CA VAL A 33 18.80 -9.58 8.64
C VAL A 33 20.25 -9.16 8.90
N ASP A 34 21.15 -10.13 8.88
CA ASP A 34 22.58 -9.92 9.07
C ASP A 34 23.36 -10.98 8.28
N ALA A 35 24.51 -10.59 7.75
CA ALA A 35 25.32 -11.35 6.81
C ALA A 35 26.82 -11.24 7.19
N GLY A 36 27.15 -11.62 8.42
CA GLY A 36 28.49 -11.57 8.98
C GLY A 36 29.06 -12.97 9.28
N PRO A 37 29.85 -13.12 10.37
CA PRO A 37 30.29 -14.43 10.88
C PRO A 37 29.11 -15.35 11.25
N GLU A 38 27.97 -14.75 11.59
CA GLU A 38 26.69 -15.41 11.73
C GLU A 38 25.70 -14.83 10.72
N LEU A 39 24.91 -15.69 10.10
CA LEU A 39 23.78 -15.29 9.28
C LEU A 39 22.52 -15.31 10.15
N ARG A 40 21.75 -14.22 10.07
CA ARG A 40 20.46 -14.11 10.75
C ARG A 40 19.35 -14.06 9.72
N VAL A 41 18.44 -15.02 9.75
CA VAL A 41 17.27 -15.06 8.86
C VAL A 41 16.01 -14.94 9.68
N ARG A 42 15.21 -13.90 9.41
CA ARG A 42 13.88 -13.72 10.03
C ARG A 42 12.84 -14.44 9.18
N ASP A 43 12.22 -15.47 9.74
CA ASP A 43 11.19 -16.25 9.06
C ASP A 43 9.86 -15.49 8.92
N LYS A 44 8.86 -16.13 8.32
CA LYS A 44 7.53 -15.55 8.09
C LYS A 44 6.74 -15.27 9.39
N HIS A 45 7.14 -15.86 10.51
CA HIS A 45 6.51 -15.67 11.82
C HIS A 45 7.25 -14.63 12.68
N GLY A 46 8.30 -14.02 12.14
CA GLY A 46 9.13 -13.05 12.86
C GLY A 46 10.23 -13.67 13.71
N VAL A 47 10.38 -15.00 13.71
CA VAL A 47 11.42 -15.71 14.45
C VAL A 47 12.75 -15.52 13.72
N VAL A 48 13.77 -15.07 14.45
CA VAL A 48 15.12 -14.91 13.90
C VAL A 48 15.94 -16.17 14.18
N VAL A 49 16.27 -16.90 13.12
CA VAL A 49 17.18 -18.05 13.15
C VAL A 49 18.60 -17.54 12.92
N THR A 50 19.49 -17.81 13.88
CA THR A 50 20.91 -17.45 13.80
C THR A 50 21.73 -18.70 13.50
N VAL A 51 22.59 -18.62 12.49
CA VAL A 51 23.39 -19.75 12.00
C VAL A 51 24.82 -19.27 11.78
N ALA A 52 25.80 -19.97 12.35
CA ALA A 52 27.21 -19.68 12.05
C ALA A 52 27.49 -19.87 10.56
N ALA A 53 28.28 -18.97 9.94
CA ALA A 53 28.60 -19.06 8.52
C ALA A 53 29.22 -20.42 8.12
N THR A 54 29.92 -21.08 9.05
CA THR A 54 30.50 -22.42 8.89
C THR A 54 29.47 -23.54 8.82
N ASP A 55 28.30 -23.35 9.42
CA ASP A 55 27.22 -24.33 9.45
C ASP A 55 26.24 -24.18 8.27
N VAL A 56 26.38 -23.12 7.49
CA VAL A 56 25.59 -22.91 6.28
C VAL A 56 25.97 -23.93 5.21
N VAL A 57 24.97 -24.68 4.75
CA VAL A 57 25.11 -25.65 3.66
C VAL A 57 24.77 -25.01 2.32
N SER A 58 23.70 -24.21 2.27
CA SER A 58 23.36 -23.45 1.08
C SER A 58 22.56 -22.20 1.43
N LEU A 59 22.85 -21.10 0.75
CA LEU A 59 22.10 -19.85 0.82
C LEU A 59 21.68 -19.48 -0.60
N ARG A 60 20.38 -19.32 -0.83
CA ARG A 60 19.85 -18.93 -2.14
C ARG A 60 18.93 -17.73 -2.03
N PRO A 61 19.16 -16.64 -2.80
CA PRO A 61 18.17 -15.58 -2.91
C PRO A 61 16.90 -16.16 -3.55
N LEU A 62 15.77 -15.82 -2.95
CA LEU A 62 14.44 -16.14 -3.45
C LEU A 62 13.84 -14.89 -4.06
N PRO A 63 13.04 -15.04 -5.13
CA PRO A 63 12.23 -13.94 -5.60
C PRO A 63 11.27 -13.48 -4.48
N PRO A 64 10.82 -12.21 -4.53
CA PRO A 64 9.72 -11.74 -3.71
C PRO A 64 8.56 -12.74 -3.76
N MET A 65 7.84 -12.89 -2.64
CA MET A 65 6.68 -13.78 -2.65
C MET A 65 5.71 -13.34 -3.74
N PRO A 66 5.23 -14.28 -4.57
CA PRO A 66 4.23 -13.94 -5.58
C PRO A 66 2.99 -13.41 -4.87
N VAL A 67 2.51 -12.25 -5.30
CA VAL A 67 1.26 -11.67 -4.81
C VAL A 67 0.11 -12.52 -5.34
N ARG A 68 -0.74 -13.07 -4.49
CA ARG A 68 -1.89 -13.91 -4.92
C ARG A 68 -3.15 -13.05 -5.08
N ASN A 69 -4.15 -13.57 -5.80
CA ASN A 69 -5.41 -12.84 -5.99
C ASN A 69 -6.10 -12.45 -4.66
N PRO A 70 -6.14 -13.31 -3.61
CA PRO A 70 -6.66 -12.90 -2.31
C PRO A 70 -5.85 -11.78 -1.65
N ASP A 71 -4.53 -11.72 -1.86
CA ASP A 71 -3.68 -10.66 -1.30
C ASP A 71 -4.01 -9.31 -1.95
N ILE A 72 -4.20 -9.28 -3.28
CA ILE A 72 -4.69 -8.08 -4.00
C ILE A 72 -6.05 -7.66 -3.45
N ARG A 73 -7.00 -8.59 -3.39
CA ARG A 73 -8.39 -8.30 -2.97
C ARG A 73 -8.44 -7.73 -1.56
N ASN A 74 -7.69 -8.31 -0.62
CA ASN A 74 -7.64 -7.81 0.76
C ASN A 74 -7.10 -6.37 0.85
N LEU A 75 -6.01 -6.09 0.13
CA LEU A 75 -5.44 -4.74 0.10
C LEU A 75 -6.37 -3.74 -0.58
N GLU A 76 -6.95 -4.08 -1.72
CA GLU A 76 -7.88 -3.20 -2.44
C GLU A 76 -9.17 -2.96 -1.65
N HIS A 77 -9.60 -3.94 -0.84
CA HIS A 77 -10.71 -3.75 0.09
C HIS A 77 -10.36 -2.69 1.15
N ALA A 78 -9.24 -2.86 1.86
CA ALA A 78 -8.78 -1.86 2.83
C ALA A 78 -8.56 -0.48 2.17
N ALA A 79 -8.01 -0.45 0.96
CA ALA A 79 -7.78 0.78 0.21
C ALA A 79 -9.08 1.47 -0.20
N ALA A 80 -10.11 0.70 -0.56
CA ALA A 80 -11.41 1.25 -0.88
C ALA A 80 -12.10 1.85 0.33
N LEU A 81 -12.03 1.20 1.49
CA LEU A 81 -12.57 1.74 2.75
C LEU A 81 -11.79 2.96 3.25
N GLY A 82 -10.50 3.07 2.93
CA GLY A 82 -9.66 4.22 3.29
C GLY A 82 -9.86 5.46 2.41
N TRP A 83 -10.58 5.31 1.30
CA TRP A 83 -11.02 6.38 0.41
C TRP A 83 -12.33 5.98 -0.30
N PRO A 84 -13.44 5.93 0.44
CA PRO A 84 -14.67 5.27 -0.01
C PRO A 84 -15.58 6.16 -0.86
N GLY A 85 -15.32 7.48 -0.89
CA GLY A 85 -16.31 8.45 -1.37
C GLY A 85 -17.31 8.81 -0.26
N VAL A 86 -18.25 9.70 -0.58
CA VAL A 86 -19.33 10.11 0.33
C VAL A 86 -20.54 9.18 0.26
N GLU A 87 -20.68 8.45 -0.85
CA GLU A 87 -21.69 7.42 -1.04
C GLU A 87 -21.03 6.15 -1.57
N HIS A 88 -21.49 4.99 -1.10
CA HIS A 88 -21.00 3.71 -1.57
C HIS A 88 -22.09 2.64 -1.50
N GLU A 89 -22.05 1.69 -2.42
CA GLU A 89 -23.04 0.61 -2.52
C GLU A 89 -22.37 -0.69 -2.97
N TRP A 90 -22.75 -1.81 -2.35
CA TRP A 90 -22.35 -3.13 -2.81
C TRP A 90 -23.31 -3.61 -3.89
N HIS A 91 -22.77 -4.05 -5.02
CA HIS A 91 -23.55 -4.60 -6.11
C HIS A 91 -22.80 -5.76 -6.77
N ASP A 92 -23.31 -6.98 -6.64
CA ASP A 92 -22.80 -8.20 -7.29
C ASP A 92 -21.28 -8.36 -7.31
N GLY A 93 -20.66 -8.15 -6.14
CA GLY A 93 -19.22 -8.28 -5.93
C GLY A 93 -18.38 -7.03 -6.23
N TRP A 94 -19.02 -5.96 -6.68
CA TRP A 94 -18.45 -4.62 -6.79
C TRP A 94 -18.78 -3.76 -5.59
N LEU A 95 -17.83 -2.93 -5.18
CA LEU A 95 -18.10 -1.77 -4.33
C LEU A 95 -18.11 -0.52 -5.21
N LEU A 96 -19.30 0.04 -5.40
CA LEU A 96 -19.53 1.30 -6.12
C LEU A 96 -19.25 2.44 -5.14
N ARG A 97 -18.58 3.48 -5.63
CA ARG A 97 -18.13 4.61 -4.81
C ARG A 97 -18.31 5.90 -5.57
N PHE A 98 -18.85 6.90 -4.87
CA PHE A 98 -19.06 8.23 -5.39
C PHE A 98 -18.54 9.26 -4.39
N GLY A 99 -17.76 10.21 -4.90
CA GLY A 99 -17.22 11.34 -4.17
C GLY A 99 -17.23 12.56 -5.06
N HIS A 100 -18.42 13.02 -5.45
CA HIS A 100 -18.64 14.26 -6.22
C HIS A 100 -17.89 14.35 -7.55
N GLY A 101 -17.46 13.24 -8.15
CA GLY A 101 -16.64 13.24 -9.37
C GLY A 101 -15.20 13.76 -9.19
N CYS A 102 -14.76 14.11 -7.98
CA CYS A 102 -13.53 14.89 -7.77
C CYS A 102 -12.21 14.09 -7.92
N THR A 103 -12.25 12.77 -7.73
CA THR A 103 -11.08 11.89 -7.90
C THR A 103 -11.50 10.54 -8.50
N ARG A 104 -10.63 9.94 -9.32
CA ARG A 104 -10.86 8.57 -9.83
C ARG A 104 -11.04 7.54 -8.70
N ARG A 105 -10.28 7.67 -7.60
CA ARG A 105 -10.33 6.74 -6.47
C ARG A 105 -11.70 6.78 -5.76
N ALA A 106 -12.23 7.96 -5.48
CA ALA A 106 -13.56 8.09 -4.86
C ALA A 106 -14.73 7.87 -5.84
N ASN A 107 -14.48 7.82 -7.15
CA ASN A 107 -15.52 7.75 -8.19
C ASN A 107 -15.22 6.60 -9.15
N SER A 108 -15.24 5.37 -8.62
CA SER A 108 -15.05 4.14 -9.39
C SER A 108 -15.60 2.92 -8.65
N ALA A 109 -16.17 1.99 -9.41
CA ALA A 109 -16.52 0.66 -8.90
C ALA A 109 -15.28 -0.24 -8.87
N VAL A 110 -15.07 -0.97 -7.77
CA VAL A 110 -13.91 -1.87 -7.58
C VAL A 110 -14.38 -3.30 -7.27
N PRO A 111 -13.80 -4.34 -7.91
CA PRO A 111 -14.27 -5.73 -7.77
C PRO A 111 -13.66 -6.39 -6.53
N LEU A 112 -14.32 -6.24 -5.38
CA LEU A 112 -13.77 -6.62 -4.08
C LEU A 112 -14.24 -7.98 -3.56
N LEU A 113 -15.25 -8.61 -4.15
CA LEU A 113 -15.64 -9.98 -3.82
C LEU A 113 -15.13 -10.98 -4.88
N PRO A 114 -15.06 -12.28 -4.56
CA PRO A 114 -14.84 -13.30 -5.57
C PRO A 114 -15.95 -13.28 -6.64
N SER A 115 -15.58 -13.54 -7.90
CA SER A 115 -16.52 -13.66 -9.03
C SER A 115 -17.47 -12.47 -9.18
N PRO A 116 -16.95 -11.22 -9.29
CA PRO A 116 -17.80 -10.06 -9.55
C PRO A 116 -18.59 -10.23 -10.86
N SER A 117 -19.82 -9.72 -10.90
CA SER A 117 -20.65 -9.79 -12.11
C SER A 117 -19.94 -9.15 -13.30
N LEU A 118 -20.10 -9.78 -14.47
CA LEU A 118 -19.64 -9.26 -15.75
C LEU A 118 -20.63 -8.27 -16.37
N ASP A 119 -21.89 -8.27 -15.90
CA ASP A 119 -22.86 -7.26 -16.29
C ASP A 119 -22.53 -5.94 -15.58
N THR A 120 -22.20 -4.94 -16.39
CA THR A 120 -21.82 -3.61 -15.90
C THR A 120 -22.93 -2.58 -16.05
N ALA A 121 -24.09 -2.95 -16.63
CA ALA A 121 -25.20 -2.03 -16.84
C ALA A 121 -25.70 -1.38 -15.54
N PRO A 122 -25.83 -2.09 -14.40
CA PRO A 122 -26.20 -1.46 -13.13
C PRO A 122 -25.17 -0.45 -12.62
N ILE A 123 -23.88 -0.72 -12.82
CA ILE A 123 -22.80 0.20 -12.46
C ILE A 123 -22.92 1.49 -13.29
N VAL A 124 -23.16 1.35 -14.60
CA VAL A 124 -23.38 2.50 -15.50
C VAL A 124 -24.56 3.36 -15.04
N GLN A 125 -25.70 2.73 -14.73
CA GLN A 125 -26.90 3.42 -14.26
C GLN A 125 -26.65 4.17 -12.94
N TRP A 126 -25.94 3.54 -12.00
CA TRP A 126 -25.65 4.13 -10.70
C TRP A 126 -24.80 5.41 -10.77
N PHE A 127 -23.79 5.43 -11.66
CA PHE A 127 -22.98 6.61 -11.92
C PHE A 127 -23.73 7.67 -12.73
N ALA A 128 -24.52 7.27 -13.73
CA ALA A 128 -25.34 8.16 -14.54
C ALA A 128 -26.37 8.93 -13.69
N ALA A 129 -27.00 8.26 -12.72
CA ALA A 129 -27.93 8.89 -11.77
C ALA A 129 -27.27 10.00 -10.92
N ARG A 130 -25.94 10.00 -10.82
CA ARG A 130 -25.14 11.01 -10.09
C ARG A 130 -24.44 12.00 -11.02
N GLY A 131 -24.72 11.94 -12.33
CA GLY A 131 -24.19 12.87 -13.32
C GLY A 131 -22.68 12.76 -13.54
N VAL A 132 -22.07 11.60 -13.27
CA VAL A 132 -20.63 11.38 -13.45
C VAL A 132 -20.35 10.20 -14.41
N PRO A 133 -19.23 10.21 -15.14
CA PRO A 133 -18.87 9.10 -16.03
C PRO A 133 -18.68 7.79 -15.28
N PRO A 134 -19.23 6.67 -15.77
CA PRO A 134 -19.08 5.37 -15.14
C PRO A 134 -17.65 4.86 -15.29
N ARG A 135 -17.06 4.42 -14.19
CA ARG A 135 -15.66 4.04 -14.13
C ARG A 135 -15.43 2.81 -13.28
N LEU A 136 -14.60 1.91 -13.78
CA LEU A 136 -14.07 0.79 -13.01
C LEU A 136 -12.66 1.09 -12.53
N ALA A 137 -12.34 0.71 -11.31
CA ALA A 137 -10.97 0.52 -10.84
C ALA A 137 -10.70 -0.99 -10.87
N VAL A 138 -9.83 -1.42 -11.78
CA VAL A 138 -9.55 -2.83 -12.06
C VAL A 138 -8.14 -3.18 -11.61
N PRO A 139 -7.98 -3.78 -10.41
CA PRO A 139 -6.73 -4.38 -9.98
C PRO A 139 -6.38 -5.57 -10.87
N ASP A 140 -5.09 -5.76 -11.15
CA ASP A 140 -4.60 -6.87 -11.94
C ASP A 140 -5.16 -8.21 -11.41
N ARG A 141 -5.57 -9.07 -12.34
CA ARG A 141 -6.05 -10.44 -12.07
C ARG A 141 -7.37 -10.56 -11.29
N LEU A 142 -7.96 -9.45 -10.81
CA LEU A 142 -9.27 -9.50 -10.14
C LEU A 142 -10.44 -9.36 -11.12
N PHE A 143 -10.22 -8.67 -12.23
CA PHE A 143 -11.19 -8.56 -13.30
C PHE A 143 -10.48 -8.48 -14.66
N ARG A 144 -11.03 -9.13 -15.69
CA ARG A 144 -10.48 -9.07 -17.04
C ARG A 144 -11.04 -7.85 -17.75
N ILE A 145 -10.19 -6.86 -18.00
CA ILE A 145 -10.54 -5.71 -18.83
C ILE A 145 -10.82 -6.21 -20.26
N PRO A 146 -11.97 -5.87 -20.88
CA PRO A 146 -12.22 -6.20 -22.27
C PRO A 146 -11.14 -5.64 -23.19
N PRO A 147 -10.65 -6.41 -24.20
CA PRO A 147 -9.70 -5.89 -25.17
C PRO A 147 -10.22 -4.60 -25.83
N GLY A 148 -9.37 -3.57 -25.92
CA GLY A 148 -9.72 -2.28 -26.53
C GLY A 148 -10.51 -1.32 -25.63
N ALA A 149 -10.84 -1.69 -24.38
CA ALA A 149 -11.49 -0.77 -23.45
C ALA A 149 -10.58 0.44 -23.14
N ALA A 150 -11.15 1.64 -23.17
CA ALA A 150 -10.42 2.87 -22.88
C ALA A 150 -9.97 2.88 -21.42
N THR A 151 -8.66 3.00 -21.21
CA THR A 151 -8.07 3.15 -19.87
C THR A 151 -7.66 4.60 -19.63
N ASP A 152 -7.93 5.10 -18.43
CA ASP A 152 -7.62 6.47 -18.02
C ASP A 152 -6.78 6.44 -16.74
N GLY A 153 -5.54 5.95 -16.93
CA GLY A 153 -4.50 5.90 -15.93
C GLY A 153 -4.30 4.51 -15.31
N GLU A 154 -3.04 4.23 -14.99
CA GLU A 154 -2.59 3.06 -14.27
C GLU A 154 -1.93 3.50 -12.96
N ASN A 155 -2.35 2.91 -11.85
CA ASN A 155 -1.70 3.05 -10.56
C ASN A 155 -0.79 1.86 -10.32
N LEU A 156 0.43 2.14 -9.86
CA LEU A 156 1.27 1.22 -9.14
C LEU A 156 0.82 1.20 -7.68
N VAL A 157 0.42 0.03 -7.18
CA VAL A 157 0.18 -0.16 -5.75
C VAL A 157 1.44 -0.71 -5.13
N MET A 158 2.01 0.04 -4.19
CA MET A 158 3.24 -0.34 -3.50
C MET A 158 2.97 -0.52 -2.02
N THR A 159 3.63 -1.49 -1.39
CA THR A 159 3.43 -1.83 0.02
C THR A 159 4.74 -1.92 0.78
N LYS A 160 4.65 -1.78 2.10
CA LYS A 160 5.76 -1.93 3.05
C LYS A 160 5.22 -2.54 4.35
N GLN A 161 5.99 -3.42 4.99
CA GLN A 161 5.71 -3.83 6.38
C GLN A 161 6.07 -2.68 7.32
N LEU A 162 5.19 -2.37 8.27
CA LEU A 162 5.54 -1.49 9.37
C LEU A 162 6.25 -2.32 10.43
N ALA A 163 7.53 -2.01 10.67
CA ALA A 163 8.19 -2.40 11.90
C ALA A 163 7.81 -1.39 13.00
N GLU A 164 8.22 -1.61 14.25
CA GLU A 164 8.23 -0.54 15.24
C GLU A 164 9.05 0.63 14.68
N VAL A 165 8.35 1.64 14.18
CA VAL A 165 8.96 2.85 13.62
C VAL A 165 9.21 3.76 14.82
N GLY A 166 10.48 4.17 15.01
CA GLY A 166 10.80 5.22 15.97
C GLY A 166 10.01 6.51 15.68
N PRO A 167 9.95 7.45 16.63
CA PRO A 167 9.20 8.68 16.42
C PRO A 167 9.72 9.40 15.16
N GLY A 168 8.84 9.55 14.17
CA GLY A 168 9.12 10.31 12.96
C GLY A 168 9.34 11.80 13.25
N PRO A 169 9.70 12.60 12.25
CA PRO A 169 9.82 14.05 12.44
C PRO A 169 8.50 14.64 12.94
N ALA A 170 8.60 15.65 13.80
CA ALA A 170 7.44 16.31 14.39
C ALA A 170 6.62 17.05 13.33
N ALA A 171 5.57 16.39 12.83
CA ALA A 171 4.54 16.99 11.99
C ALA A 171 3.31 17.36 12.82
N ARG A 172 2.62 18.42 12.45
CA ARG A 172 1.30 18.75 13.00
C ARG A 172 0.28 17.76 12.45
N LEU A 173 -0.37 16.99 13.32
CA LEU A 173 -1.37 16.00 12.96
C LEU A 173 -2.76 16.46 13.40
N THR A 174 -3.74 16.42 12.51
CA THR A 174 -5.13 16.80 12.79
C THR A 174 -6.10 15.75 12.24
N ALA A 175 -7.27 15.60 12.88
CA ALA A 175 -8.32 14.67 12.44
C ALA A 175 -9.08 15.18 11.20
N ARG A 176 -8.96 16.47 10.88
CA ARG A 176 -9.56 17.14 9.72
C ARG A 176 -8.52 18.08 9.08
N PRO A 177 -8.57 18.31 7.76
CA PRO A 177 -7.67 19.27 7.12
C PRO A 177 -8.07 20.68 7.56
N ASP A 178 -7.10 21.46 8.04
CA ASP A 178 -7.26 22.90 8.32
C ASP A 178 -7.10 23.72 7.02
N ASP A 179 -7.39 25.02 7.08
CA ASP A 179 -7.28 25.91 5.91
C ASP A 179 -5.86 25.97 5.34
N ALA A 180 -4.84 25.85 6.20
CA ALA A 180 -3.44 25.79 5.78
C ALA A 180 -3.14 24.51 4.97
N TRP A 181 -3.65 23.36 5.42
CA TRP A 181 -3.52 22.09 4.72
C TRP A 181 -4.23 22.14 3.36
N LEU A 182 -5.45 22.69 3.33
CA LEU A 182 -6.25 22.86 2.11
C LEU A 182 -5.57 23.82 1.12
N GLY A 183 -4.96 24.90 1.61
CA GLY A 183 -4.22 25.86 0.79
C GLY A 183 -2.96 25.28 0.15
N LEU A 184 -2.32 24.29 0.79
CA LEU A 184 -1.17 23.58 0.23
C LEU A 184 -1.55 22.43 -0.71
N HIS A 185 -2.75 21.85 -0.56
CA HIS A 185 -3.17 20.72 -1.36
C HIS A 185 -3.41 21.15 -2.83
N PRO A 186 -2.80 20.47 -3.83
CA PRO A 186 -2.77 20.97 -5.21
C PRO A 186 -4.09 20.84 -5.96
N ARG A 187 -5.12 20.24 -5.34
CA ARG A 187 -6.44 20.03 -5.94
C ARG A 187 -7.51 20.45 -4.96
N ARG A 188 -8.61 21.02 -5.46
CA ARG A 188 -9.80 21.28 -4.65
C ARG A 188 -10.59 20.00 -4.50
N VAL A 189 -10.30 19.25 -3.43
CA VAL A 189 -11.08 18.07 -3.03
C VAL A 189 -11.95 18.47 -1.84
N PRO A 190 -13.28 18.26 -1.90
CA PRO A 190 -14.18 18.54 -0.78
C PRO A 190 -13.75 17.87 0.54
N VAL A 191 -13.99 18.54 1.67
CA VAL A 191 -13.56 18.06 3.00
C VAL A 191 -14.27 16.78 3.40
N ASP A 192 -15.55 16.60 3.02
CA ASP A 192 -16.30 15.37 3.22
C ASP A 192 -15.64 14.18 2.49
N VAL A 193 -15.20 14.35 1.24
CA VAL A 193 -14.45 13.32 0.51
C VAL A 193 -13.08 13.07 1.14
N LEU A 194 -12.37 14.12 1.57
CA LEU A 194 -11.07 13.98 2.22
C LEU A 194 -11.18 13.23 3.56
N THR A 195 -12.23 13.46 4.32
CA THR A 195 -12.41 12.87 5.66
C THR A 195 -13.16 11.55 5.66
N ALA A 196 -13.78 11.17 4.54
CA ALA A 196 -14.45 9.89 4.40
C ALA A 196 -13.50 8.69 4.64
N VAL A 197 -13.92 7.80 5.52
CA VAL A 197 -13.32 6.50 5.83
C VAL A 197 -14.43 5.59 6.37
N VAL A 198 -14.43 4.31 5.98
CA VAL A 198 -15.35 3.29 6.51
C VAL A 198 -14.62 2.46 7.54
N ASP A 199 -15.19 2.35 8.74
CA ASP A 199 -14.70 1.52 9.87
C ASP A 199 -13.20 1.69 10.14
N GLY A 200 -12.74 2.95 10.11
CA GLY A 200 -11.33 3.29 10.18
C GLY A 200 -11.04 4.67 10.75
N GLU A 201 -9.76 5.03 10.75
CA GLU A 201 -9.26 6.33 11.24
C GLU A 201 -8.61 7.10 10.10
N VAL A 202 -8.73 8.42 10.11
CA VAL A 202 -8.07 9.32 9.14
C VAL A 202 -7.30 10.42 9.88
N VAL A 203 -6.15 10.81 9.32
CA VAL A 203 -5.34 11.90 9.84
C VAL A 203 -4.72 12.70 8.70
N PHE A 204 -4.52 13.98 8.96
CA PHE A 204 -3.90 14.95 8.07
C PHE A 204 -2.63 15.46 8.72
N ALA A 205 -1.53 15.40 7.98
CA ALA A 205 -0.22 15.87 8.44
C ALA A 205 0.17 17.14 7.68
N THR A 206 0.69 18.11 8.43
CA THR A 206 1.41 19.27 7.89
C THR A 206 2.81 19.31 8.50
N LEU A 207 3.84 19.43 7.67
CA LEU A 207 5.23 19.53 8.08
C LEU A 207 5.87 20.80 7.52
N ALA A 208 6.50 21.58 8.41
CA ALA A 208 7.18 22.83 8.10
C ALA A 208 6.34 23.83 7.29
N ASP A 209 5.01 23.81 7.48
CA ASP A 209 4.01 24.61 6.77
C ASP A 209 4.15 24.64 5.23
N ALA A 210 4.77 23.59 4.68
CA ALA A 210 5.08 23.50 3.26
C ALA A 210 4.86 22.11 2.68
N ALA A 211 4.71 21.08 3.51
CA ALA A 211 4.40 19.72 3.08
C ALA A 211 3.14 19.22 3.77
N VAL A 212 2.26 18.58 2.99
CA VAL A 212 1.01 18.00 3.46
C VAL A 212 0.88 16.56 3.00
N ALA A 213 0.21 15.74 3.81
CA ALA A 213 -0.20 14.40 3.44
C ALA A 213 -1.43 13.98 4.25
N ARG A 214 -2.08 12.89 3.82
CA ARG A 214 -3.18 12.23 4.50
C ARG A 214 -2.85 10.76 4.69
N ALA A 215 -3.17 10.20 5.86
CA ALA A 215 -3.19 8.76 6.09
C ALA A 215 -4.58 8.29 6.51
N ALA A 216 -4.95 7.07 6.14
CA ALA A 216 -6.12 6.39 6.68
C ALA A 216 -5.77 4.96 7.10
N ILE A 217 -6.19 4.56 8.29
CA ILE A 217 -6.10 3.17 8.77
C ILE A 217 -7.43 2.46 8.56
N THR A 218 -7.39 1.31 7.90
CA THR A 218 -8.53 0.43 7.69
C THR A 218 -8.11 -1.04 7.84
N VAL A 219 -9.09 -1.92 8.05
CA VAL A 219 -8.83 -3.36 8.26
C VAL A 219 -9.31 -4.13 7.03
N ALA A 220 -8.43 -4.97 6.48
CA ALA A 220 -8.78 -5.88 5.39
C ALA A 220 -9.60 -7.08 5.92
N PRO A 221 -10.37 -7.78 5.07
CA PRO A 221 -11.15 -8.96 5.48
C PRO A 221 -10.35 -10.07 6.18
N ASN A 222 -9.05 -10.19 5.89
CA ASN A 222 -8.16 -11.14 6.57
C ASN A 222 -7.61 -10.64 7.92
N GLY A 223 -8.13 -9.53 8.44
CA GLY A 223 -7.70 -8.92 9.71
C GLY A 223 -6.44 -8.06 9.62
N THR A 224 -5.76 -7.96 8.48
CA THR A 224 -4.57 -7.09 8.36
C THR A 224 -4.96 -5.63 8.48
N ARG A 225 -4.31 -4.89 9.38
CA ARG A 225 -4.53 -3.45 9.57
C ARG A 225 -3.58 -2.67 8.67
N TRP A 226 -4.13 -1.94 7.71
CA TRP A 226 -3.38 -1.20 6.70
C TRP A 226 -3.45 0.30 6.95
N VAL A 227 -2.34 1.00 6.74
CA VAL A 227 -2.33 2.46 6.55
C VAL A 227 -2.11 2.82 5.08
N GLY A 228 -3.01 3.61 4.51
CA GLY A 228 -2.87 4.18 3.18
C GLY A 228 -2.35 5.61 3.22
N LEU A 229 -1.20 5.88 2.61
CA LEU A 229 -0.73 7.25 2.41
C LEU A 229 -1.31 7.84 1.12
N SER A 230 -1.79 9.08 1.20
CA SER A 230 -2.49 9.77 0.13
C SER A 230 -2.28 11.28 0.23
N SER A 231 -2.63 12.02 -0.82
CA SER A 231 -2.53 13.49 -0.85
C SER A 231 -1.16 14.07 -0.46
N VAL A 232 -0.08 13.32 -0.72
CA VAL A 232 1.30 13.78 -0.43
C VAL A 232 1.66 14.91 -1.39
N HIS A 233 1.95 16.09 -0.86
CA HIS A 233 2.35 17.26 -1.63
C HIS A 233 3.39 18.08 -0.86
N VAL A 234 4.31 18.70 -1.60
CA VAL A 234 5.27 19.67 -1.09
C VAL A 234 5.22 20.92 -1.97
N ALA A 235 5.02 22.08 -1.33
CA ALA A 235 5.05 23.38 -1.96
C ALA A 235 6.33 23.56 -2.77
N GLU A 236 6.21 24.18 -3.94
CA GLU A 236 7.30 24.25 -4.93
C GLU A 236 8.58 24.85 -4.38
N HIS A 237 8.47 25.96 -3.64
CA HIS A 237 9.59 26.66 -3.00
C HIS A 237 10.30 25.84 -1.90
N ALA A 238 9.71 24.73 -1.44
CA ALA A 238 10.24 23.90 -0.37
C ALA A 238 10.62 22.48 -0.82
N ARG A 239 10.58 22.20 -2.13
CA ARG A 239 10.96 20.89 -2.69
C ARG A 239 12.44 20.59 -2.48
N ARG A 240 12.81 19.31 -2.64
CA ARG A 240 14.20 18.79 -2.54
C ARG A 240 14.86 18.94 -1.16
N ARG A 241 14.08 19.25 -0.11
CA ARG A 241 14.53 19.38 1.29
C ARG A 241 14.14 18.18 2.17
N GLY A 242 13.80 17.04 1.57
CA GLY A 242 13.38 15.83 2.30
C GLY A 242 11.97 15.86 2.90
N LEU A 243 11.21 16.96 2.75
CA LEU A 243 9.90 17.14 3.41
C LEU A 243 8.85 16.08 3.03
N ALA A 244 8.84 15.60 1.78
CA ALA A 244 7.93 14.54 1.36
C ALA A 244 8.18 13.22 2.10
N ARG A 245 9.46 12.89 2.34
CA ARG A 245 9.83 11.73 3.15
C ARG A 245 9.41 11.96 4.60
N GLY A 246 9.74 13.13 5.16
CA GLY A 246 9.45 13.43 6.56
C GLY A 246 7.96 13.38 6.89
N VAL A 247 7.10 13.98 6.07
CA VAL A 247 5.65 13.95 6.32
C VAL A 247 5.08 12.53 6.21
N CYS A 248 5.60 11.71 5.29
CA CYS A 248 5.24 10.29 5.20
C CYS A 248 5.72 9.49 6.41
N GLU A 249 6.95 9.70 6.89
CA GLU A 249 7.49 9.03 8.09
C GLU A 249 6.70 9.39 9.35
N ALA A 250 6.28 10.65 9.50
CA ALA A 250 5.41 11.07 10.60
C ALA A 250 4.07 10.32 10.59
N LEU A 251 3.45 10.18 9.41
CA LEU A 251 2.21 9.43 9.23
C LEU A 251 2.37 7.92 9.47
N LEU A 252 3.49 7.34 9.03
CA LEU A 252 3.81 5.92 9.27
C LEU A 252 4.03 5.66 10.76
N GLY A 253 4.71 6.56 11.48
CA GLY A 253 4.87 6.48 12.94
C GLY A 253 3.54 6.61 13.69
N TRP A 254 2.68 7.56 13.29
CA TRP A 254 1.33 7.70 13.83
C TRP A 254 0.50 6.41 13.66
N ALA A 255 0.61 5.77 12.49
CA ALA A 255 -0.12 4.55 12.19
C ALA A 255 0.42 3.31 12.91
N ALA A 256 1.75 3.19 13.02
CA ALA A 256 2.39 2.12 13.79
C ALA A 256 1.96 2.18 15.27
N GLY A 257 1.91 3.38 15.87
CA GLY A 257 1.38 3.58 17.22
C GLY A 257 -0.11 3.26 17.39
N ARG A 258 -0.83 2.98 16.30
CA ARG A 258 -2.24 2.56 16.25
C ARG A 258 -2.41 1.11 15.76
N GLY A 259 -1.32 0.33 15.80
CA GLY A 259 -1.31 -1.08 15.47
C GLY A 259 -1.45 -1.38 13.98
N ALA A 260 -1.19 -0.43 13.08
CA ALA A 260 -1.12 -0.76 11.65
C ALA A 260 0.09 -1.67 11.38
N ASP A 261 -0.15 -2.80 10.72
CA ASP A 261 0.88 -3.80 10.40
C ASP A 261 1.63 -3.44 9.11
N ARG A 262 0.93 -2.79 8.18
CA ARG A 262 1.40 -2.58 6.82
C ARG A 262 0.97 -1.22 6.28
N ALA A 263 1.81 -0.66 5.42
CA ALA A 263 1.52 0.56 4.70
C ALA A 263 1.34 0.29 3.21
N TYR A 264 0.50 1.08 2.55
CA TYR A 264 0.38 1.09 1.09
C TYR A 264 0.29 2.52 0.54
N VAL A 265 0.66 2.64 -0.73
CA VAL A 265 0.46 3.81 -1.57
C VAL A 265 -0.08 3.38 -2.92
N GLN A 266 -0.92 4.22 -3.52
CA GLN A 266 -1.32 4.08 -4.92
C GLN A 266 -0.81 5.31 -5.66
N VAL A 267 0.15 5.11 -6.56
CA VAL A 267 0.85 6.16 -7.30
C VAL A 267 0.67 5.95 -8.79
N LEU A 268 0.49 7.01 -9.58
CA LEU A 268 0.42 6.87 -11.04
C LEU A 268 1.71 6.25 -11.57
N ALA A 269 1.59 5.33 -12.53
CA ALA A 269 2.72 4.56 -13.07
C ALA A 269 3.79 5.43 -13.76
N ASP A 270 3.41 6.62 -14.22
CA ASP A 270 4.28 7.61 -14.85
C ASP A 270 4.93 8.60 -13.86
N ASN A 271 4.56 8.55 -12.57
CA ASN A 271 5.11 9.44 -11.55
C ASN A 271 6.42 8.89 -10.98
N ALA A 272 7.48 8.93 -11.80
CA ALA A 272 8.80 8.42 -11.47
C ALA A 272 9.37 9.01 -10.17
N ALA A 273 9.13 10.30 -9.90
CA ALA A 273 9.62 10.97 -8.69
C ALA A 273 8.97 10.40 -7.41
N ALA A 274 7.66 10.20 -7.40
CA ALA A 274 6.97 9.61 -6.26
C ALA A 274 7.32 8.11 -6.09
N ILE A 275 7.43 7.36 -7.20
CA ILE A 275 7.87 5.95 -7.16
C ILE A 275 9.27 5.84 -6.54
N ALA A 276 10.22 6.70 -6.97
CA ALA A 276 11.58 6.72 -6.41
C ALA A 276 11.57 7.07 -4.92
N LEU A 277 10.74 8.04 -4.49
CA LEU A 277 10.55 8.36 -3.08
C LEU A 277 10.09 7.13 -2.30
N TYR A 278 9.01 6.47 -2.71
CA TYR A 278 8.46 5.32 -1.99
C TYR A 278 9.42 4.13 -1.96
N ARG A 279 10.13 3.85 -3.07
CA ARG A 279 11.20 2.83 -3.10
C ARG A 279 12.29 3.14 -2.08
N SER A 280 12.73 4.39 -2.02
CA SER A 280 13.75 4.83 -1.04
C SER A 280 13.29 4.74 0.41
N MET A 281 11.98 4.64 0.65
CA MET A 281 11.36 4.43 1.95
C MET A 281 11.09 2.94 2.25
N GLY A 282 11.47 2.03 1.35
CA GLY A 282 11.30 0.58 1.50
C GLY A 282 9.94 0.04 1.00
N PHE A 283 9.19 0.80 0.21
CA PHE A 283 8.01 0.27 -0.47
C PHE A 283 8.41 -0.51 -1.72
N THR A 284 7.73 -1.64 -1.95
CA THR A 284 7.90 -2.48 -3.13
C THR A 284 6.58 -2.61 -3.90
N GLU A 285 6.64 -2.79 -5.21
CA GLU A 285 5.45 -3.02 -6.04
C GLU A 285 4.71 -4.29 -5.58
N HIS A 286 3.39 -4.19 -5.39
CA HIS A 286 2.51 -5.29 -5.02
C HIS A 286 1.66 -5.73 -6.22
N HIS A 287 1.02 -4.77 -6.89
CA HIS A 287 0.21 -5.00 -8.09
C HIS A 287 -0.09 -3.67 -8.77
N ARG A 288 -0.74 -3.72 -9.95
CA ARG A 288 -1.24 -2.53 -10.63
C ARG A 288 -2.75 -2.52 -10.65
N CYS A 289 -3.31 -1.32 -10.76
CA CYS A 289 -4.74 -1.09 -10.92
C CYS A 289 -4.96 -0.09 -12.06
N ARG A 290 -5.82 -0.44 -13.02
CA ARG A 290 -6.16 0.43 -14.15
C ARG A 290 -7.55 1.00 -13.96
N TYR A 291 -7.74 2.26 -14.34
CA TYR A 291 -9.08 2.81 -14.43
C TYR A 291 -9.62 2.61 -15.84
N VAL A 292 -10.81 2.04 -15.95
CA VAL A 292 -11.48 1.76 -17.24
C VAL A 292 -12.74 2.61 -17.32
N SER A 293 -12.92 3.32 -18.44
CA SER A 293 -14.16 4.03 -18.73
C SER A 293 -15.17 3.06 -19.35
N LEU A 294 -16.45 3.16 -18.96
CA LEU A 294 -17.53 2.28 -19.48
C LEU A 294 -18.39 2.94 -20.57
N GLY A 295 -17.95 4.05 -21.14
CA GLY A 295 -18.69 4.83 -22.14
C GLY A 295 -18.71 6.29 -21.79
#